data_AF-U2Z4M4-F1
#
_entry.id   AF-U2Z4M4-F1
#
_cell.length_a   1.000
_cell.length_b   1.000
_cell.length_c   1.000
_cell.angle_alpha   90.00
_cell.angle_beta   90.00
_cell.angle_gamma   90.00
#
_symmetry.space_group_name_H-M   'P 1'
#
loop_
_entity.id
_entity.type
_entity.pdbx_description
1 polymer ?
#
loop_
_entity_poly.entity_id
_entity_poly.type
_entity_poly.pdbx_seq_one_letter_code
_entity_poly.pdbx_strand_id
1 'polypeptide(L)'
;MPREAILRIEGGDARARLRSLIASAEVGRAGYDAIQHGARRRPSEAPTRMTIGQIFDWVARTPGQPHAIGRYQFIPPTLRNLVRRSGLSRDTRFSPAVQDHLADLLLADAGIARFESGRLGRRDFMNNLARIWAGLPSSSGRSHYHGVAGNRATISWVSFERGMDAIYR
;
A
#
# COMPACT_ATOMS: atom_id res chain seq x y z
N MET A 1 -7.59 12.85 17.71
CA MET A 1 -7.91 11.41 17.72
C MET A 1 -8.06 10.93 16.28
N PRO A 2 -7.43 9.82 15.86
CA PRO A 2 -7.76 9.20 14.57
C PRO A 2 -9.25 8.87 14.57
N ARG A 3 -9.98 9.25 13.51
CA ARG A 3 -11.41 8.97 13.39
C ARG A 3 -11.59 7.45 13.35
N GLU A 4 -12.56 6.94 14.10
CA GLU A 4 -13.12 5.60 13.86
C GLU A 4 -13.86 5.64 12.51
N ALA A 5 -13.11 5.64 11.41
CA ALA A 5 -13.69 5.43 10.10
C ALA A 5 -14.11 3.96 10.04
N ILE A 6 -15.38 3.72 9.69
CA ILE A 6 -15.83 2.38 9.32
C ILE A 6 -14.97 1.95 8.14
N LEU A 7 -14.05 1.01 8.36
CA LEU A 7 -13.18 0.49 7.32
C LEU A 7 -14.05 -0.31 6.35
N ARG A 8 -14.23 0.21 5.14
CA ARG A 8 -14.89 -0.54 4.06
C ARG A 8 -13.92 -1.61 3.56
N ILE A 9 -14.15 -2.84 4.00
CA ILE A 9 -13.38 -4.01 3.60
C ILE A 9 -14.19 -4.74 2.52
N GLU A 10 -13.76 -4.60 1.28
CA GLU A 10 -14.39 -5.21 0.11
C GLU A 10 -13.51 -6.33 -0.47
N GLY A 11 -14.09 -7.30 -1.16
CA GLY A 11 -13.37 -8.38 -1.83
C GLY A 11 -14.00 -9.75 -1.66
N GLY A 12 -13.86 -10.61 -2.67
CA GLY A 12 -14.45 -11.96 -2.70
C GLY A 12 -13.69 -13.02 -1.90
N ASP A 13 -12.43 -12.75 -1.54
CA ASP A 13 -11.57 -13.64 -0.75
C ASP A 13 -10.80 -12.89 0.34
N ALA A 14 -10.10 -13.62 1.21
CA ALA A 14 -9.36 -13.06 2.34
C ALA A 14 -8.24 -12.09 1.92
N ARG A 15 -7.54 -12.37 0.81
CA ARG A 15 -6.43 -11.55 0.32
C ARG A 15 -6.92 -10.27 -0.34
N ALA A 16 -8.01 -10.31 -1.09
CA ALA A 16 -8.70 -9.13 -1.61
C ALA A 16 -9.17 -8.22 -0.47
N ARG A 17 -9.76 -8.80 0.57
CA ARG A 17 -10.19 -8.05 1.76
C ARG A 17 -9.01 -7.45 2.54
N LEU A 18 -7.90 -8.17 2.68
CA LEU A 18 -6.67 -7.64 3.29
C LEU A 18 -6.10 -6.47 2.48
N ARG A 19 -6.06 -6.60 1.15
CA ARG A 19 -5.68 -5.49 0.25
C ARG A 19 -6.61 -4.29 0.40
N SER A 20 -7.91 -4.50 0.56
CA SER A 20 -8.88 -3.43 0.82
C SER A 20 -8.62 -2.73 2.17
N LEU A 21 -8.30 -3.51 3.20
CA LEU A 21 -7.92 -2.97 4.52
C LEU A 21 -6.65 -2.11 4.44
N ILE A 22 -5.60 -2.59 3.76
CA ILE A 22 -4.37 -1.81 3.54
C ILE A 22 -4.68 -0.52 2.77
N ALA A 23 -5.43 -0.62 1.67
CA ALA A 23 -5.78 0.53 0.85
C ALA A 23 -6.55 1.60 1.65
N SER A 24 -7.43 1.18 2.58
CA SER A 24 -8.18 2.12 3.43
C SER A 24 -7.29 2.91 4.40
N ALA A 25 -6.10 2.39 4.73
CA ALA A 25 -5.12 3.10 5.55
C ALA A 25 -4.21 4.00 4.70
N GLU A 26 -3.88 3.61 3.47
CA GLU A 26 -2.97 4.38 2.62
C GLU A 26 -3.65 5.52 1.86
N VAL A 27 -4.91 5.35 1.48
CA VAL A 27 -5.55 6.26 0.51
C VAL A 27 -7.00 6.60 0.81
N GLY A 28 -7.36 7.82 0.43
CA GLY A 28 -8.74 8.27 0.31
C GLY A 28 -9.40 7.81 -1.00
N ARG A 29 -10.42 8.55 -1.47
CA ARG A 29 -11.34 8.15 -2.55
C ARG A 29 -10.71 7.82 -3.92
N ALA A 30 -9.44 8.15 -4.19
CA ALA A 30 -8.82 8.02 -5.52
C ALA A 30 -8.35 6.59 -5.86
N GLY A 31 -8.27 5.68 -4.90
CA GLY A 31 -8.00 4.25 -5.14
C GLY A 31 -6.76 4.01 -6.02
N TYR A 32 -6.93 3.22 -7.10
CA TYR A 32 -5.86 2.85 -8.03
C TYR A 32 -5.24 4.02 -8.80
N ASP A 33 -5.92 5.16 -8.87
CA ASP A 33 -5.44 6.38 -9.54
C ASP A 33 -4.88 7.42 -8.56
N ALA A 34 -4.67 7.04 -7.29
CA ALA A 34 -4.16 7.94 -6.29
C ALA A 34 -2.73 8.38 -6.56
N ILE A 35 -2.47 9.66 -6.31
CA ILE A 35 -1.15 10.29 -6.35
C ILE A 35 -1.00 11.03 -5.03
N GLN A 36 0.18 10.95 -4.42
CA GLN A 36 0.48 11.63 -3.17
C GLN A 36 0.17 13.13 -3.27
N HIS A 37 -0.56 13.67 -2.28
CA HIS A 37 -1.15 15.02 -2.35
C HIS A 37 -0.13 16.16 -2.48
N GLY A 38 1.07 16.00 -1.94
CA GLY A 38 2.21 16.92 -2.05
C GLY A 38 2.96 16.88 -3.39
N ALA A 39 2.60 15.99 -4.31
CA ALA A 39 3.14 16.00 -5.67
C ALA A 39 2.63 17.24 -6.43
N ARG A 40 3.50 18.24 -6.60
CA ARG A 40 3.15 19.51 -7.27
C ARG A 40 3.02 19.36 -8.78
N ARG A 41 3.88 18.54 -9.39
CA ARG A 41 3.83 18.23 -10.83
C ARG A 41 3.25 16.84 -11.00
N ARG A 42 1.97 16.77 -11.40
CA ARG A 42 1.27 15.50 -11.63
C ARG A 42 1.64 14.88 -12.97
N PRO A 43 1.52 13.55 -13.14
CA PRO A 43 1.61 12.93 -14.45
C PRO A 43 0.51 13.44 -15.39
N SER A 44 0.71 13.27 -16.69
CA SER A 44 -0.24 13.70 -17.73
C SER A 44 -1.53 12.88 -17.75
N GLU A 45 -1.52 11.69 -17.17
CA GLU A 45 -2.64 10.75 -17.15
C GLU A 45 -2.85 10.16 -15.76
N ALA A 46 -4.02 9.57 -15.55
CA ALA A 46 -4.31 8.80 -14.35
C ALA A 46 -3.38 7.56 -14.27
N PRO A 47 -2.89 7.17 -13.07
CA PRO A 47 -1.96 6.05 -12.92
C PRO A 47 -2.37 4.76 -13.65
N THR A 48 -3.65 4.38 -13.64
CA THR A 48 -4.13 3.16 -14.32
C THR A 48 -4.14 3.23 -15.84
N ARG A 49 -3.94 4.42 -16.42
CA ARG A 49 -3.78 4.63 -17.87
C ARG A 49 -2.32 4.68 -18.29
N MET A 50 -1.40 4.84 -17.36
CA MET A 50 0.03 4.89 -17.64
C MET A 50 0.66 3.50 -17.75
N THR A 51 1.76 3.41 -18.49
CA THR A 51 2.71 2.31 -18.38
C THR A 51 3.67 2.54 -17.21
N ILE A 52 4.30 1.47 -16.74
CA ILE A 52 5.35 1.53 -15.72
C ILE A 52 6.49 2.47 -16.16
N GLY A 53 6.87 2.43 -17.44
CA GLY A 53 7.87 3.31 -18.04
C GLY A 53 7.47 4.77 -17.92
N GLN A 54 6.24 5.12 -18.29
CA GLN A 54 5.73 6.49 -18.17
C GLN A 54 5.73 6.98 -16.72
N ILE A 55 5.45 6.10 -15.75
CA ILE A 55 5.54 6.44 -14.32
C ILE A 55 6.99 6.74 -13.94
N PHE A 56 7.95 5.90 -14.34
CA PHE A 56 9.37 6.16 -14.07
C PHE A 56 9.88 7.43 -14.75
N ASP A 57 9.41 7.73 -15.96
CA ASP A 57 9.80 8.94 -16.68
C ASP A 57 9.18 10.19 -16.04
N TRP A 58 7.97 10.10 -15.48
CA TRP A 58 7.39 11.16 -14.65
C TRP A 58 8.23 11.41 -13.39
N VAL A 59 8.63 10.35 -12.67
CA VAL A 59 9.50 10.45 -11.49
C VAL A 59 10.82 11.13 -11.84
N ALA A 60 11.47 10.71 -12.93
CA ALA A 60 12.77 11.24 -13.36
C ALA A 60 12.69 12.72 -13.76
N ARG A 61 11.61 13.15 -14.43
CA ARG A 61 11.42 14.55 -14.87
C ARG A 61 10.95 15.49 -13.76
N THR A 62 10.60 14.98 -12.58
CA THR A 62 10.08 15.77 -11.47
C THR A 62 10.84 15.47 -10.17
N PRO A 63 12.16 15.67 -10.12
CA PRO A 63 12.95 15.38 -8.92
C PRO A 63 12.54 16.28 -7.74
N GLY A 64 12.72 15.78 -6.51
CA GLY A 64 12.53 16.56 -5.27
C GLY A 64 11.07 16.68 -4.77
N GLN A 65 10.10 16.08 -5.44
CA GLN A 65 8.73 15.96 -4.93
C GLN A 65 8.43 14.52 -4.45
N PRO A 66 7.38 14.29 -3.65
CA PRO A 66 6.90 12.94 -3.36
C PRO A 66 6.24 12.30 -4.58
N HIS A 67 6.46 10.99 -4.76
CA HIS A 67 5.93 10.21 -5.90
C HIS A 67 5.21 8.92 -5.49
N ALA A 68 4.70 8.85 -4.26
CA ALA A 68 3.86 7.71 -3.89
C ALA A 68 2.62 7.66 -4.80
N ILE A 69 2.36 6.50 -5.40
CA ILE A 69 1.38 6.35 -6.49
C ILE A 69 0.57 5.05 -6.33
N GLY A 70 -0.67 5.09 -6.80
CA GLY A 70 -1.59 3.96 -6.84
C GLY A 70 -2.28 3.67 -5.51
N ARG A 71 -3.10 2.61 -5.52
CA ARG A 71 -3.93 2.16 -4.39
C ARG A 71 -3.13 1.80 -3.15
N TYR A 72 -1.86 1.45 -3.33
CA TYR A 72 -0.96 1.02 -2.26
C TYR A 72 0.20 1.98 -2.01
N GLN A 73 0.12 3.22 -2.55
CA GLN A 73 1.08 4.31 -2.35
C GLN A 73 2.54 3.88 -2.55
N PHE A 74 2.83 3.19 -3.66
CA PHE A 74 4.19 2.72 -3.94
C PHE A 74 5.15 3.89 -4.12
N ILE A 75 6.20 3.96 -3.31
CA ILE A 75 7.30 4.91 -3.52
C ILE A 75 8.27 4.41 -4.62
N PRO A 76 9.00 5.30 -5.32
CA PRO A 76 9.78 4.91 -6.50
C PRO A 76 10.82 3.79 -6.27
N PRO A 77 11.60 3.76 -5.16
CA PRO A 77 12.53 2.67 -4.91
C PRO A 77 11.83 1.31 -4.78
N THR A 78 10.70 1.27 -4.07
CA THR A 78 9.88 0.07 -3.87
C THR A 78 9.29 -0.38 -5.20
N LEU A 79 8.66 0.52 -5.97
CA LEU A 79 8.09 0.18 -7.27
C LEU A 79 9.15 -0.42 -8.21
N ARG A 80 10.34 0.20 -8.31
CA ARG A 80 11.45 -0.35 -9.13
C ARG A 80 11.87 -1.75 -8.69
N ASN A 81 11.94 -2.01 -7.38
CA ASN A 81 12.28 -3.33 -6.87
C ASN A 81 11.22 -4.38 -7.24
N LEU A 82 9.94 -4.07 -7.04
CA LEU A 82 8.83 -4.98 -7.31
C LEU A 82 8.69 -5.27 -8.81
N VAL A 83 8.82 -4.27 -9.68
CA VAL A 83 8.82 -4.44 -11.14
C VAL A 83 9.94 -5.38 -11.58
N ARG A 84 11.16 -5.19 -11.03
CA ARG A 84 12.28 -6.09 -11.31
C ARG A 84 12.01 -7.53 -10.87
N ARG A 85 11.46 -7.72 -9.66
CA ARG A 85 11.17 -9.05 -9.09
C ARG A 85 10.06 -9.79 -9.82
N SER A 86 9.07 -9.07 -10.32
CA SER A 86 7.93 -9.62 -11.07
C SER A 86 8.26 -9.88 -12.55
N GLY A 87 9.39 -9.38 -13.06
CA GLY A 87 9.74 -9.48 -14.48
C GLY A 87 8.86 -8.62 -15.39
N LEU A 88 8.10 -7.67 -14.84
CA LEU A 88 7.26 -6.77 -15.64
C LEU A 88 8.13 -5.81 -16.45
N SER A 89 7.73 -5.59 -17.70
CA SER A 89 8.40 -4.64 -18.59
C SER A 89 7.96 -3.19 -18.31
N ARG A 90 8.75 -2.23 -18.80
CA ARG A 90 8.36 -0.81 -18.79
C ARG A 90 7.07 -0.55 -19.58
N ASP A 91 6.75 -1.36 -20.58
CA ASP A 91 5.55 -1.20 -21.41
C ASP A 91 4.29 -1.74 -20.74
N THR A 92 4.44 -2.45 -19.62
CA THR A 92 3.31 -2.98 -18.87
C THR A 92 2.45 -1.84 -18.34
N ARG A 93 1.15 -1.90 -18.61
CA ARG A 93 0.17 -0.94 -18.08
C ARG A 93 0.03 -1.11 -16.56
N PHE A 94 0.07 -0.01 -15.81
CA PHE A 94 -0.07 0.02 -14.35
C PHE A 94 -1.53 -0.12 -13.89
N SER A 95 -2.20 -1.14 -14.45
CA SER A 95 -3.60 -1.47 -14.22
C SER A 95 -3.87 -1.86 -12.76
N PRO A 96 -5.14 -1.88 -12.33
CA PRO A 96 -5.52 -2.39 -11.02
C PRO A 96 -4.94 -3.78 -10.71
N ALA A 97 -4.99 -4.70 -11.68
CA ALA A 97 -4.44 -6.05 -11.52
C ALA A 97 -2.91 -6.06 -11.34
N VAL A 98 -2.19 -5.16 -12.01
CA VAL A 98 -0.74 -5.01 -11.81
C VAL A 98 -0.43 -4.43 -10.42
N GLN A 99 -1.16 -3.41 -9.98
CA GLN A 99 -0.99 -2.85 -8.64
C GLN A 99 -1.25 -3.89 -7.55
N ASP A 100 -2.31 -4.67 -7.73
CA ASP A 100 -2.69 -5.80 -6.88
C ASP A 100 -1.57 -6.85 -6.81
N HIS A 101 -1.06 -7.28 -7.96
CA HIS A 101 0.04 -8.25 -8.03
C HIS A 101 1.31 -7.75 -7.32
N LEU A 102 1.66 -6.47 -7.50
CA LEU A 102 2.81 -5.87 -6.82
C LEU A 102 2.58 -5.76 -5.30
N ALA A 103 1.35 -5.51 -4.86
CA ALA A 103 1.00 -5.54 -3.44
C ALA A 103 1.08 -6.96 -2.85
N ASP A 104 0.72 -7.99 -3.62
CA ASP A 104 0.84 -9.39 -3.18
C ASP A 104 2.30 -9.82 -2.95
N LEU A 105 3.24 -9.27 -3.72
CA LEU A 105 4.68 -9.46 -3.46
C LEU A 105 5.10 -8.84 -2.11
N LEU A 106 4.56 -7.67 -1.76
CA LEU A 106 4.81 -7.05 -0.45
C LEU A 106 4.14 -7.83 0.68
N LEU A 107 2.96 -8.40 0.46
CA LEU A 107 2.31 -9.31 1.42
C LEU A 107 3.15 -10.58 1.65
N ALA A 108 3.77 -11.11 0.59
CA ALA A 108 4.71 -12.21 0.70
C ALA A 108 5.92 -11.83 1.55
N ASP A 109 6.50 -10.63 1.34
CA ASP A 109 7.61 -10.10 2.15
C ASP A 109 7.22 -9.94 3.63
N ALA A 110 5.99 -9.50 3.92
CA ALA A 110 5.46 -9.41 5.28
C ALA A 110 5.23 -10.78 5.95
N GLY A 111 5.24 -11.86 5.17
CA GLY A 111 5.10 -13.24 5.65
C GLY A 111 3.67 -13.76 5.65
N ILE A 112 2.81 -13.32 4.73
CA ILE A 112 1.40 -13.76 4.66
C ILE A 112 1.25 -15.29 4.65
N ALA A 113 2.10 -16.02 3.92
CA ALA A 113 2.03 -17.48 3.88
C ALA A 113 2.37 -18.13 5.24
N ARG A 114 3.26 -17.52 6.03
CA ARG A 114 3.58 -17.99 7.39
C ARG A 114 2.44 -17.65 8.35
N PHE A 115 1.80 -16.49 8.18
CA PHE A 115 0.64 -16.09 8.97
C PHE A 115 -0.56 -17.01 8.70
N GLU A 116 -0.92 -17.21 7.43
CA GLU A 116 -2.03 -18.09 7.02
C GLU A 116 -1.80 -19.55 7.45
N SER A 117 -0.55 -20.00 7.55
CA SER A 117 -0.22 -21.34 8.05
C SER A 117 -0.03 -21.42 9.57
N GLY A 118 -0.32 -20.36 10.34
CA GLY A 118 -0.14 -20.32 11.80
C GLY A 118 1.32 -20.27 12.30
N ARG A 119 2.31 -20.13 11.41
CA ARG A 119 3.75 -20.04 11.74
C ARG A 119 4.22 -18.61 12.04
N LEU A 120 3.35 -17.62 11.91
CA LEU A 120 3.59 -16.23 12.29
C LEU A 120 2.36 -15.71 13.03
N GLY A 121 2.54 -15.19 14.25
CA GLY A 121 1.45 -14.65 15.03
C GLY A 121 0.82 -13.42 14.37
N ARG A 122 -0.48 -13.21 14.58
CA ARG A 122 -1.23 -12.10 13.98
C ARG A 122 -0.61 -10.73 14.30
N ARG A 123 -0.27 -10.47 15.56
CA ARG A 123 0.36 -9.21 16.00
C ARG A 123 1.68 -8.95 15.28
N ASP A 124 2.51 -9.98 15.09
CA ASP A 124 3.79 -9.86 14.40
C ASP A 124 3.59 -9.63 12.90
N PHE A 125 2.65 -10.33 12.27
CA PHE A 125 2.27 -10.09 10.89
C PHE A 125 1.79 -8.64 10.68
N MET A 126 0.91 -8.15 11.53
CA MET A 126 0.43 -6.77 11.49
C MET A 126 1.56 -5.75 11.65
N ASN A 127 2.52 -6.01 12.55
CA ASN A 127 3.71 -5.17 12.68
C ASN A 127 4.61 -5.23 11.43
N ASN A 128 4.73 -6.38 10.76
CA ASN A 128 5.43 -6.48 9.48
C ASN A 128 4.72 -5.66 8.39
N LEU A 129 3.39 -5.69 8.32
CA LEU A 129 2.62 -4.85 7.41
C LEU A 129 2.85 -3.36 7.69
N ALA A 130 2.89 -2.94 8.96
CA ALA A 130 3.15 -1.56 9.35
C ALA A 130 4.58 -1.06 9.03
N ARG A 131 5.52 -1.97 8.76
CA ARG A 131 6.86 -1.65 8.24
C ARG A 131 6.89 -1.47 6.73
N ILE A 132 5.80 -1.76 6.02
CA ILE A 132 5.70 -1.58 4.56
C ILE A 132 4.82 -0.37 4.25
N TRP A 133 3.68 -0.26 4.94
CA TRP A 133 2.64 0.73 4.68
C TRP A 133 2.56 1.73 5.84
N ALA A 134 2.91 2.98 5.55
CA ALA A 134 3.07 4.01 6.57
C ALA A 134 1.75 4.44 7.22
N GLY A 135 0.61 4.26 6.54
CA GLY A 135 -0.72 4.50 7.07
C GLY A 135 -1.14 3.48 8.12
N LEU A 136 -0.54 2.29 8.13
CA LEU A 136 -0.81 1.27 9.15
C LEU A 136 -0.09 1.58 10.47
N PRO A 137 -0.76 1.42 11.62
CA PRO A 137 -0.14 1.52 12.93
C PRO A 137 0.66 0.24 13.24
N SER A 138 1.81 0.40 13.88
CA SER A 138 2.45 -0.66 14.65
C SER A 138 1.71 -0.89 15.97
N SER A 139 2.11 -1.91 16.73
CA SER A 139 1.52 -2.21 18.04
C SER A 139 1.74 -1.12 19.09
N SER A 140 2.54 -0.09 18.81
CA SER A 140 2.63 1.14 19.61
C SER A 140 1.49 2.14 19.33
N GLY A 141 0.62 1.84 18.36
CA GLY A 141 -0.42 2.76 17.86
C GLY A 141 0.10 3.81 16.87
N ARG A 142 1.42 3.87 16.62
CA ARG A 142 2.05 4.83 15.71
C ARG A 142 2.52 4.13 14.44
N SER A 143 2.56 4.86 13.33
CA SER A 143 3.24 4.41 12.11
C SER A 143 4.69 4.07 12.43
N HIS A 144 5.23 3.04 11.78
CA HIS A 144 6.65 2.73 11.86
C HIS A 144 7.52 3.93 11.40
N TYR A 145 6.98 4.74 10.48
CA TYR A 145 7.66 5.90 9.89
C TYR A 145 7.25 7.22 10.54
N HIS A 146 6.69 7.21 11.76
CA HIS A 146 6.19 8.43 12.38
C HIS A 146 7.25 9.53 12.44
N GLY A 147 6.92 10.72 11.92
CA GLY A 147 7.83 11.87 11.90
C GLY A 147 8.80 11.91 10.71
N VAL A 148 8.90 10.83 9.94
CA VAL A 148 9.67 10.79 8.69
C VAL A 148 8.79 11.27 7.55
N ALA A 149 9.18 12.36 6.88
CA ALA A 149 8.46 12.92 5.72
C ALA A 149 6.95 13.17 5.97
N GLY A 150 6.56 13.46 7.22
CA GLY A 150 5.17 13.70 7.61
C GLY A 150 4.29 12.44 7.75
N ASN A 151 4.88 11.25 7.68
CA ASN A 151 4.16 9.98 7.82
C ASN A 151 3.53 9.83 9.22
N ARG A 152 2.31 9.28 9.23
CA ARG A 152 1.52 9.00 10.43
C ARG A 152 0.56 7.85 10.15
N ALA A 153 0.19 7.12 11.20
CA ALA A 153 -0.87 6.13 11.10
C ALA A 153 -2.20 6.86 10.85
N THR A 154 -2.97 6.35 9.90
CA THR A 154 -4.25 6.93 9.48
C THR A 154 -5.43 6.20 10.14
N ILE A 155 -5.20 4.96 10.58
CA ILE A 155 -6.14 4.14 11.35
C ILE A 155 -5.53 3.79 12.72
N SER A 156 -6.37 3.45 13.69
CA SER A 156 -5.92 2.99 15.02
C SER A 156 -5.51 1.52 15.01
N TRP A 157 -4.68 1.10 15.96
CA TRP A 157 -4.33 -0.32 16.14
C TRP A 157 -5.57 -1.19 16.35
N VAL A 158 -6.52 -0.72 17.18
CA VAL A 158 -7.79 -1.42 17.44
C VAL A 158 -8.61 -1.58 16.16
N SER A 159 -8.69 -0.55 15.31
CA SER A 159 -9.38 -0.64 14.02
C SER A 159 -8.68 -1.63 13.09
N PHE A 160 -7.35 -1.66 13.11
CA PHE A 160 -6.56 -2.60 12.31
C PHE A 160 -6.78 -4.04 12.77
N GLU A 161 -6.75 -4.32 14.08
CA GLU A 161 -7.05 -5.64 14.66
C GLU A 161 -8.46 -6.10 14.28
N ARG A 162 -9.48 -5.25 14.46
CA ARG A 162 -10.87 -5.58 14.07
C ARG A 162 -10.98 -5.91 12.58
N GLY A 163 -10.26 -5.18 11.72
CA GLY A 163 -10.20 -5.46 10.30
C GLY A 163 -9.58 -6.84 10.02
N MET A 164 -8.49 -7.19 10.70
CA MET A 164 -7.86 -8.49 10.60
C MET A 164 -8.77 -9.63 11.07
N ASP A 165 -9.46 -9.46 12.19
CA ASP A 165 -10.42 -10.45 12.73
C ASP A 165 -11.61 -10.68 11.79
N ALA A 166 -12.09 -9.63 11.11
CA ALA A 166 -13.16 -9.76 10.14
C ALA A 166 -12.73 -10.61 8.93
N ILE A 167 -11.44 -10.63 8.60
CA ILE A 167 -10.89 -11.31 7.43
C ILE A 167 -10.47 -12.75 7.75
N TYR A 168 -9.72 -12.93 8.84
CA TYR A 168 -9.10 -14.18 9.26
C TYR A 168 -9.66 -14.59 10.62
N ARG A 169 -10.86 -15.21 10.58
CA ARG A 169 -11.50 -15.82 11.75
C ARG A 169 -10.79 -17.10 12.15
#